data_AF-A0A7X7PN13-F1
#
_entry.id   AF-A0A7X7PN13-F1
#
_cell.length_a   1.000
_cell.length_b   1.000
_cell.length_c   1.000
_cell.angle_alpha   90.00
_cell.angle_beta   90.00
_cell.angle_gamma   90.00
#
_symmetry.space_group_name_H-M   'P 1'
#
loop_
_entity.id
_entity.type
_entity.pdbx_description
1 polymer ?
#
loop_
_entity_poly.entity_id
_entity_poly.type
_entity_poly.pdbx_seq_one_letter_code
_entity_poly.pdbx_strand_id
1 'polypeptide(L)' 'RVAGEIPLQTTVKTFALDEANEALRQVKESELSGAAVLQIA' A
#
# COMPACT_ATOMS: atom_id res chain seq x y z
N ARG A 1 0.79 -9.74 31.73
CA ARG A 1 0.13 -10.15 30.46
C ARG A 1 0.75 -9.31 29.36
N VAL A 2 1.49 -9.93 28.46
CA VAL A 2 1.99 -9.29 27.23
C VAL A 2 0.76 -8.78 26.48
N ALA A 3 0.77 -7.51 26.06
CA ALA A 3 -0.35 -6.93 25.32
C ALA A 3 -0.69 -7.85 24.14
N GLY A 4 -1.95 -8.28 24.06
CA GLY A 4 -2.42 -9.10 22.93
C GLY A 4 -2.19 -8.30 21.65
N GLU A 5 -1.62 -8.94 20.63
CA GLU A 5 -1.44 -8.34 19.32
C GLU A 5 -2.79 -7.79 18.85
N ILE A 6 -2.82 -6.49 18.52
CA ILE A 6 -3.99 -5.90 17.86
C ILE A 6 -3.92 -6.39 16.41
N PRO A 7 -4.91 -7.13 15.90
CA PRO A 7 -4.87 -7.67 14.54
C PRO A 7 -5.15 -6.54 13.54
N LEU A 8 -4.16 -5.69 13.30
CA LEU A 8 -4.23 -4.63 12.30
C LEU A 8 -4.10 -5.25 10.91
N GLN A 9 -5.20 -5.26 10.15
CA GLN A 9 -5.20 -5.65 8.75
C GLN A 9 -5.13 -4.40 7.89
N THR A 10 -4.02 -4.21 7.18
CA THR A 10 -3.87 -3.15 6.18
C THR A 10 -4.02 -3.73 4.78
N THR A 11 -4.85 -3.09 3.95
CA THR A 11 -4.90 -3.39 2.52
C THR A 11 -3.70 -2.75 1.85
N VAL A 12 -2.91 -3.56 1.16
CA VAL A 12 -1.72 -3.11 0.43
C VAL A 12 -1.88 -3.47 -1.03
N LYS A 13 -1.60 -2.50 -1.90
CA LYS A 13 -1.41 -2.73 -3.33
C LYS A 13 0.04 -2.44 -3.68
N THR A 14 0.71 -3.44 -4.23
CA THR A 14 2.13 -3.36 -4.59
C THR A 14 2.27 -2.99 -6.06
N PHE A 15 3.28 -2.18 -6.36
CA PHE A 15 3.63 -1.73 -7.69
C PHE A 15 5.13 -1.96 -7.92
N ALA A 16 5.50 -2.36 -9.12
CA ALA A 16 6.89 -2.37 -9.54
C ALA A 16 7.39 -0.92 -9.75
N LEU A 17 8.70 -0.74 -9.86
CA LEU A 17 9.31 0.59 -10.00
C LEU A 17 8.90 1.29 -11.30
N ASP A 18 8.75 0.54 -12.39
CA ASP A 18 8.29 1.04 -13.69
C ASP A 18 6.80 1.45 -13.68
N GLU A 19 6.03 0.98 -12.70
CA GLU A 19 4.62 1.34 -12.49
C GLU A 19 4.42 2.53 -11.53
N ALA A 20 5.50 3.17 -11.05
CA ALA A 20 5.42 4.21 -10.03
C ALA A 20 4.51 5.39 -10.41
N ASN A 21 4.51 5.81 -11.68
CA ASN A 21 3.65 6.89 -12.14
C ASN A 21 2.16 6.52 -12.10
N GLU A 22 1.83 5.25 -12.37
CA GLU A 22 0.45 4.77 -12.27
C GLU A 22 0.01 4.69 -10.82
N ALA A 23 0.89 4.25 -9.91
CA ALA A 23 0.62 4.29 -8.48
C ALA A 23 0.29 5.72 -8.00
N LEU A 24 1.10 6.71 -8.42
CA LEU A 24 0.88 8.11 -8.08
C LEU A 24 -0.44 8.66 -8.65
N ARG A 25 -0.79 8.28 -9.89
CA ARG A 25 -2.09 8.64 -10.48
C ARG A 25 -3.24 8.09 -9.65
N GLN A 26 -3.21 6.80 -9.28
CA GLN A 26 -4.27 6.19 -8.49
C GLN A 26 -4.40 6.80 -7.08
N VAL A 27 -3.28 7.20 -6.45
CA VAL A 27 -3.32 7.95 -5.17
C VAL A 27 -4.01 9.29 -5.36
N LYS A 28 -3.61 10.04 -6.40
CA LYS A 28 -4.16 11.37 -6.69
C LYS A 28 -5.66 11.33 -6.92
N GLU A 29 -6.14 10.33 -7.67
CA GLU A 29 -7.56 10.15 -7.99
C GLU A 29 -8.34 9.45 -6.86
N SER A 30 -7.71 9.17 -5.71
CA SER A 30 -8.32 8.44 -4.58
C SER A 30 -8.86 7.05 -4.96
N GLU A 31 -8.23 6.38 -5.92
CA GLU A 31 -8.62 5.05 -6.44
C GLU A 31 -8.05 3.90 -5.59
N LEU A 32 -7.31 4.20 -4.51
CA LEU A 32 -6.66 3.20 -3.66
C LEU A 32 -7.31 3.11 -2.29
N SER A 33 -7.55 1.87 -1.85
CA SER A 33 -7.92 1.56 -0.47
C SER A 33 -6.69 1.06 0.28
N GLY A 34 -6.29 1.77 1.34
CA GLY A 34 -5.11 1.42 2.13
C GLY A 34 -3.84 2.06 1.58
N ALA A 35 -2.78 1.27 1.42
CA ALA A 35 -1.45 1.78 1.05
C ALA A 35 -0.98 1.26 -0.32
N ALA A 36 -0.41 2.16 -1.13
CA ALA A 36 0.41 1.79 -2.28
C ALA A 36 1.87 1.61 -1.85
N VAL A 37 2.49 0.51 -2.25
CA VAL A 37 3.89 0.18 -1.92
C VAL A 37 4.69 -0.05 -3.19
N LEU A 38 5.80 0.66 -3.35
CA LEU A 38 6.77 0.37 -4.41
C LEU A 38 7.69 -0.76 -3.94
N GLN A 39 7.73 -1.85 -4.69
CA GLN A 39 8.65 -2.96 -4.43
C GLN A 39 9.90 -2.82 -5.30
N ILE A 40 11.05 -2.75 -4.63
CA ILE A 40 12.37 -2.75 -5.28
C ILE A 40 12.90 -4.18 -5.18
N ALA A 41 13.20 -4.80 -6.33
CA ALA A 41 13.81 -6.12 -6.43
C ALA A 41 15.33 -6.03 -6.54
#